data_AF-A0A2V8FFY6-F1
#
_entry.id   AF-A0A2V8FFY6-F1
#
_cell.length_a   1.000
_cell.length_b   1.000
_cell.length_c   1.000
_cell.angle_alpha   90.00
_cell.angle_beta   90.00
_cell.angle_gamma   90.00
#
_symmetry.space_group_name_H-M   'P 1'
#
loop_
_entity.id
_entity.type
_entity.pdbx_description
1 polymer ?
#
loop_
_entity_poly.entity_id
_entity_poly.type
_entity_poly.pdbx_seq_one_letter_code
_entity_poly.pdbx_strand_id
1 'polypeptide(L)'
;MFGPGTVRLANGTTQTNPLATTIRFCGAAGLPCAANPARADGQTINDTARYLQLKVGRVFTFGGNQSFEPALNVFNAFNTGAYTQWDTGANRLYSSTYLNVFNRHPPRAFQVTFAYKF
;
A
#
# COMPACT_ATOMS: atom_id res chain seq x y z
N MET A 1 15.92 17.33 -16.80
CA MET A 1 14.76 17.27 -17.72
C MET A 1 14.96 16.03 -18.57
N PHE A 2 13.96 15.14 -18.66
CA PHE A 2 14.04 13.94 -19.49
C PHE A 2 13.37 14.21 -20.84
N GLY A 3 14.10 13.93 -21.93
CA GLY A 3 13.74 14.32 -23.29
C GLY A 3 14.08 15.79 -23.60
N PRO A 4 14.13 16.16 -24.89
CA PRO A 4 14.39 17.54 -25.30
C PRO A 4 13.17 18.42 -24.96
N GLY A 5 13.41 19.59 -24.35
CA GLY A 5 12.34 20.50 -23.92
C GLY A 5 11.53 21.12 -25.06
N THR A 6 12.08 21.08 -26.27
CA THR A 6 11.42 21.47 -27.51
C THR A 6 11.65 20.40 -28.57
N VAL A 7 10.70 20.25 -29.48
CA VAL A 7 10.82 19.40 -30.67
C VAL A 7 10.69 20.27 -31.91
N ARG A 8 11.47 19.95 -32.94
CA ARG A 8 11.36 20.59 -34.25
C ARG A 8 10.30 19.86 -35.06
N LEU A 9 9.32 20.62 -35.54
CA LEU A 9 8.24 20.12 -36.39
C LEU A 9 8.72 19.98 -37.84
N ALA A 10 7.99 19.20 -38.63
CA ALA A 10 8.34 18.94 -40.03
C ALA A 10 8.39 20.22 -40.90
N ASN A 11 7.65 21.26 -40.52
CA ASN A 11 7.65 22.58 -41.16
C ASN A 11 8.81 23.49 -40.69
N GLY A 12 9.74 22.96 -39.90
CA GLY A 12 10.94 23.66 -39.44
C GLY A 12 10.74 24.54 -38.19
N THR A 13 9.51 24.76 -37.72
CA THR A 13 9.25 25.49 -36.48
C THR A 13 9.55 24.63 -35.25
N THR A 14 9.73 25.28 -34.10
CA THR A 14 9.91 24.60 -32.81
C THR A 14 8.67 24.73 -31.95
N GLN A 15 8.33 23.66 -31.25
CA GLN A 15 7.24 23.66 -30.28
C GLN A 15 7.75 23.07 -28.96
N THR A 16 7.22 23.58 -27.84
CA THR A 16 7.43 22.96 -26.52
C THR A 16 7.03 21.50 -26.58
N ASN A 17 7.89 20.61 -26.10
CA ASN A 17 7.61 19.19 -26.07
C ASN A 17 6.74 18.86 -24.85
N PRO A 18 5.45 18.53 -25.02
CA PRO A 18 4.56 18.23 -23.89
C PRO A 18 4.91 16.90 -23.20
N LEU A 19 5.76 16.07 -23.83
CA LEU A 19 6.25 14.81 -23.27
C LEU A 19 7.56 14.98 -22.49
N ALA A 20 8.18 16.16 -22.56
CA ALA A 20 9.37 16.44 -21.77
C ALA A 20 8.96 16.65 -20.31
N THR A 21 9.49 15.82 -19.43
CA THR A 21 9.11 15.78 -18.01
C THR A 21 10.33 15.99 -17.13
N THR A 22 10.15 16.71 -16.03
CA THR A 22 11.13 16.74 -14.93
C THR A 22 11.03 15.49 -14.06
N ILE A 23 9.90 14.77 -14.12
CA ILE A 23 9.56 13.65 -13.28
C ILE A 23 9.70 12.34 -14.06
N ARG A 24 10.68 11.52 -13.69
CA ARG A 24 10.76 10.11 -14.10
C ARG A 24 10.28 9.24 -12.94
N PHE A 25 9.26 8.44 -13.19
CA PHE A 25 8.85 7.37 -12.28
C PHE A 25 9.85 6.22 -12.40
N CYS A 26 10.43 5.78 -11.28
CA CYS A 26 11.32 4.63 -11.32
C CYS A 26 10.55 3.33 -11.47
N GLY A 27 11.15 2.42 -12.23
CA GLY A 27 10.61 1.11 -12.58
C GLY A 27 11.68 0.02 -12.53
N ALA A 28 12.69 0.09 -11.67
CA ALA A 28 13.55 -1.08 -11.45
C ALA A 28 14.31 -0.93 -10.15
N ALA A 29 14.30 -1.96 -9.31
CA ALA A 29 15.15 -2.03 -8.12
C ALA A 29 16.64 -2.30 -8.46
N GLY A 30 16.92 -2.91 -9.62
CA GLY A 30 18.27 -3.37 -9.99
C GLY A 30 18.93 -2.65 -11.17
N LEU A 31 18.24 -1.70 -11.81
CA LEU A 31 18.80 -0.87 -12.88
C LEU A 31 18.67 0.60 -12.47
N PRO A 32 19.72 1.42 -12.61
CA PRO A 32 19.59 2.86 -12.41
C PRO A 32 18.44 3.31 -13.31
N CYS A 33 17.52 4.10 -12.77
CA CYS A 33 16.26 4.43 -13.43
C CYS A 33 16.43 5.03 -14.84
N ALA A 34 17.65 5.39 -15.24
CA ALA A 34 18.09 5.64 -16.60
C ALA A 34 17.79 4.53 -17.62
N ALA A 35 17.84 3.25 -17.24
CA ALA A 35 18.01 2.12 -18.16
C ALA A 35 16.74 1.36 -18.58
N ASN A 36 15.56 1.62 -18.00
CA ASN A 36 14.30 1.02 -18.45
C ASN A 36 13.35 2.09 -19.04
N PRO A 37 13.02 2.02 -20.35
CA PRO A 37 12.13 2.99 -21.02
C PRO A 37 10.64 2.69 -20.85
N ALA A 38 10.24 1.53 -20.31
CA ALA A 38 8.84 1.21 -20.10
C ALA A 38 8.30 1.87 -18.83
N ARG A 39 7.14 2.56 -18.94
CA ARG A 39 6.41 3.04 -17.75
C ARG A 39 5.95 1.81 -16.95
N ALA A 40 6.22 1.82 -15.66
CA ALA A 40 5.73 0.87 -14.66
C ALA A 40 6.33 -0.56 -14.67
N ASP A 41 7.07 -0.99 -15.69
CA ASP A 41 7.89 -2.20 -15.56
C ASP A 41 8.84 -2.05 -14.38
N GLY A 42 9.06 -3.11 -13.60
CA GLY A 42 10.02 -3.22 -12.48
C GLY A 42 9.81 -2.28 -11.28
N GLN A 43 8.63 -1.68 -11.12
CA GLN A 43 8.31 -0.91 -9.92
C GLN A 43 8.47 -1.75 -8.63
N THR A 44 9.10 -1.16 -7.62
CA THR A 44 9.21 -1.79 -6.30
C THR A 44 7.82 -1.96 -5.71
N ILE A 45 7.46 -3.21 -5.42
CA ILE A 45 6.23 -3.55 -4.71
C ILE A 45 6.50 -3.37 -3.21
N ASN A 46 5.50 -2.86 -2.48
CA ASN A 46 5.57 -2.77 -1.01
C ASN A 46 5.56 -4.18 -0.39
N ASP A 47 5.76 -4.28 0.92
CA ASP A 47 5.60 -5.51 1.66
C ASP A 47 4.28 -6.21 1.33
N THR A 48 4.34 -7.51 1.11
CA THR A 48 3.12 -8.31 0.97
C THR A 48 2.44 -8.43 2.34
N ALA A 49 1.33 -7.71 2.51
CA ALA A 49 0.54 -7.79 3.73
C ALA A 49 -0.17 -9.15 3.83
N ARG A 50 0.04 -9.84 4.96
CA ARG A 50 -0.67 -11.09 5.30
C ARG A 50 -1.23 -10.96 6.71
N TYR A 51 -2.54 -10.93 6.83
CA TYR A 51 -3.22 -10.84 8.11
C TYR A 51 -4.40 -11.81 8.16
N LEU A 52 -4.67 -12.31 9.36
CA LEU A 52 -5.80 -13.16 9.69
C LEU A 52 -6.44 -12.60 10.96
N GLN A 53 -7.76 -12.48 10.95
CA GLN A 53 -8.55 -12.12 12.13
C GLN A 53 -9.45 -13.30 12.49
N LEU A 54 -9.47 -13.66 13.76
CA LEU A 54 -10.23 -14.81 14.26
C LEU A 54 -11.19 -14.34 15.34
N LYS A 55 -12.45 -14.74 15.24
CA LYS A 55 -13.42 -14.65 16.34
C LYS A 55 -13.79 -16.07 16.75
N VAL A 56 -13.56 -16.39 18.02
CA VAL A 56 -13.97 -17.66 18.63
C VAL A 56 -14.93 -17.34 19.75
N GLY A 57 -16.17 -17.80 19.64
CA GLY A 57 -17.20 -17.56 20.63
C GLY A 57 -18.18 -18.71 20.72
N ARG A 58 -18.95 -18.74 21.80
CA ARG A 58 -19.97 -19.76 22.02
C ARG A 58 -21.23 -19.10 22.54
N VAL A 59 -22.37 -19.46 21.97
CA VAL A 59 -23.68 -19.06 22.49
C VAL A 59 -24.14 -20.10 23.52
N PHE A 60 -24.49 -19.62 24.70
CA PHE A 60 -25.16 -20.38 25.75
C PHE A 60 -26.62 -19.93 25.82
N THR A 61 -27.53 -20.84 25.51
CA THR A 61 -28.98 -20.63 25.65
C THR A 61 -29.42 -21.11 27.02
N PHE A 62 -30.17 -20.27 27.74
CA PHE A 62 -30.82 -20.65 28.99
C PHE A 62 -32.31 -20.90 28.73
N GLY A 63 -33.01 -21.55 29.66
CA GLY A 63 -34.46 -21.76 29.52
C GLY A 63 -35.20 -20.43 29.29
N GLY A 64 -36.14 -20.40 28.34
CA GLY A 64 -36.76 -19.16 27.84
C GLY A 64 -36.09 -18.64 26.56
N ASN A 65 -36.23 -17.35 26.28
CA ASN A 65 -35.63 -16.68 25.10
C ASN A 65 -34.26 -16.04 25.40
N GLN A 66 -33.65 -16.37 26.54
CA GLN A 66 -32.42 -15.75 27.03
C GLN A 66 -31.17 -16.44 26.46
N SER A 67 -30.14 -15.65 26.14
CA SER A 67 -28.84 -16.19 25.71
C SER A 67 -27.66 -15.30 26.08
N PHE A 68 -26.49 -15.93 26.26
CA PHE A 68 -25.22 -15.28 26.55
C PHE A 68 -24.14 -15.75 25.57
N GLU A 69 -23.40 -14.81 24.98
CA GLU A 69 -22.30 -15.08 24.05
C GLU A 69 -21.00 -14.42 24.54
N PRO A 70 -20.09 -15.16 25.20
CA PRO A 70 -18.69 -14.79 25.31
C PRO A 70 -17.95 -15.09 24.00
N ALA A 71 -17.08 -14.17 23.60
CA ALA A 71 -16.20 -14.33 22.46
C ALA A 71 -14.82 -13.73 22.68
N LEU A 72 -13.81 -14.34 22.07
CA LEU A 72 -12.46 -13.83 21.93
C LEU A 72 -12.21 -13.47 20.46
N ASN A 73 -11.81 -12.23 20.21
CA ASN A 73 -11.34 -11.77 18.92
C ASN A 73 -9.82 -11.63 18.96
N VAL A 74 -9.14 -12.24 17.98
CA VAL A 74 -7.70 -12.14 17.76
C VAL A 74 -7.49 -11.37 16.47
N PHE A 75 -6.96 -10.16 16.58
CA PHE A 75 -6.57 -9.34 15.45
C PHE A 75 -5.11 -9.58 15.11
N ASN A 76 -4.79 -9.68 13.81
CA ASN A 76 -3.45 -9.99 13.31
C ASN A 76 -2.89 -11.28 13.94
N ALA A 77 -3.58 -12.40 13.72
CA ALA A 77 -3.21 -13.71 14.26
C ALA A 77 -1.79 -14.14 13.83
N PHE A 78 -1.31 -13.72 12.66
CA PHE A 78 0.06 -13.99 12.21
C PHE A 78 1.12 -13.06 12.83
N ASN A 79 0.71 -11.98 13.50
CA ASN A 79 1.58 -10.96 14.07
C ASN A 79 2.57 -10.38 13.05
N THR A 80 2.12 -10.15 11.82
CA THR A 80 2.94 -9.51 10.78
C THR A 80 2.92 -8.00 10.94
N GLY A 81 3.92 -7.30 10.39
CA GLY A 81 4.04 -5.85 10.48
C GLY A 81 4.39 -5.20 9.16
N ALA A 82 3.76 -5.67 8.08
CA ALA A 82 3.92 -5.11 6.73
C ALA A 82 3.45 -3.65 6.68
N TYR A 83 4.14 -2.83 5.88
CA TYR A 83 3.65 -1.50 5.52
C TYR A 83 2.56 -1.61 4.46
N THR A 84 1.53 -0.79 4.57
CA THR A 84 0.35 -0.88 3.69
C THR A 84 0.31 0.22 2.63
N GLN A 85 1.15 1.25 2.78
CA GLN A 85 1.10 2.45 1.93
C GLN A 85 2.49 2.97 1.57
N TRP A 86 2.55 3.69 0.44
CA TRP A 86 3.71 4.45 -0.02
C TRP A 86 3.48 5.93 0.25
N ASP A 87 4.51 6.63 0.70
CA ASP A 87 4.41 8.07 0.96
C ASP A 87 4.14 8.87 -0.32
N THR A 88 3.57 10.06 -0.16
CA THR A 88 3.36 10.97 -1.27
C THR A 88 4.70 11.35 -1.88
N GLY A 89 4.88 11.07 -3.17
CA GLY A 89 6.14 11.32 -3.87
C GLY A 89 7.16 10.19 -3.78
N ALA A 90 6.83 9.04 -3.17
CA ALA A 90 7.73 7.88 -3.10
C ALA A 90 8.12 7.29 -4.47
N ASN A 91 7.39 7.64 -5.53
CA ASN A 91 7.67 7.27 -6.90
C ASN A 91 8.55 8.28 -7.66
N ARG A 92 9.02 9.36 -7.01
CA ARG A 92 9.82 10.43 -7.61
C ARG A 92 11.24 10.40 -7.05
N LEU A 93 12.24 10.15 -7.90
CA LEU A 93 13.66 10.06 -7.52
C LEU A 93 14.21 11.24 -6.72
N TYR A 94 13.72 12.44 -7.02
CA TYR A 94 14.19 13.68 -6.42
C TYR A 94 13.40 14.04 -5.14
N SER A 95 12.42 13.22 -4.75
CA SER A 95 11.69 13.42 -3.50
C SER A 95 12.55 12.96 -2.32
N SER A 96 12.51 13.71 -1.21
CA SER A 96 13.09 13.26 0.07
C SER A 96 12.41 12.00 0.61
N THR A 97 11.22 11.69 0.11
CA THR A 97 10.41 10.52 0.46
C THR A 97 10.53 9.39 -0.56
N TYR A 98 11.53 9.43 -1.45
CA TYR A 98 11.70 8.40 -2.48
C TYR A 98 11.81 7.00 -1.85
N LEU A 99 10.94 6.09 -2.30
CA LEU A 99 10.75 4.75 -1.74
C LEU A 99 10.42 4.69 -0.23
N ASN A 100 9.93 5.78 0.36
CA ASN A 100 9.42 5.72 1.73
C ASN A 100 8.06 5.02 1.76
N VAL A 101 7.95 4.06 2.68
CA VAL A 101 6.71 3.37 3.03
C VAL A 101 6.23 3.84 4.39
N PHE A 102 4.92 3.82 4.60
CA PHE A 102 4.33 4.19 5.88
C PHE A 102 3.05 3.39 6.16
N ASN A 103 2.42 3.69 7.30
CA ASN A 103 1.22 3.01 7.80
C ASN A 103 1.45 1.50 8.02
N ARG A 104 2.21 1.21 9.08
CA ARG A 104 2.53 -0.16 9.48
C ARG A 104 1.30 -0.84 10.07
N HIS A 105 1.04 -2.08 9.66
CA HIS A 105 -0.05 -2.86 10.22
C HIS A 105 0.07 -2.99 11.75
N PRO A 106 -1.03 -2.83 12.52
CA PRO A 106 -0.99 -2.94 13.98
C PRO A 106 -0.48 -4.32 14.46
N PRO A 107 0.17 -4.37 15.63
CA PRO A 107 0.60 -5.64 16.22
C PRO A 107 -0.60 -6.52 16.58
N ARG A 108 -0.34 -7.80 16.89
CA ARG A 108 -1.39 -8.71 17.38
C ARG A 108 -2.11 -8.11 18.58
N ALA A 109 -3.44 -8.11 18.53
CA ALA A 109 -4.29 -7.61 19.60
C ALA A 109 -5.40 -8.60 19.92
N PHE A 110 -5.86 -8.56 21.16
CA PHE A 110 -6.92 -9.42 21.68
C PHE A 110 -8.07 -8.55 22.19
N GLN A 111 -9.30 -8.94 21.87
CA GLN A 111 -10.50 -8.29 22.40
C GLN A 111 -11.46 -9.35 22.90
N VAL A 112 -11.80 -9.28 24.18
CA VAL A 112 -12.86 -10.09 24.77
C VAL A 112 -14.20 -9.36 24.61
N THR A 113 -15.25 -10.07 24.25
CA THR A 113 -16.59 -9.51 24.05
C THR A 113 -17.61 -10.39 24.75
N PHE A 114 -18.62 -9.74 25.32
CA PHE A 114 -19.76 -10.39 25.96
C PHE A 114 -21.04 -9.79 25.40
N ALA A 115 -21.99 -10.62 25.00
CA ALA A 115 -23.34 -10.19 24.64
C ALA A 115 -24.36 -10.98 25.44
N TYR A 116 -25.40 -10.29 25.91
CA TYR A 116 -26.54 -10.89 26.61
C TYR A 116 -27.83 -10.48 25.90
N LYS A 117 -28.72 -11.44 25.67
CA LYS A 117 -30.05 -11.24 25.08
C LYS A 117 -31.09 -11.73 26.08
N PHE A 118 -32.11 -10.91 26.31
CA PHE A 118 -33.22 -11.17 27.22
C PHE A 118 -34.45 -11.70 26.47
#